data_AF-A0A9D7IXI8-F1
#
_entry.id   AF-A0A9D7IXI8-F1
#
_cell.length_a   1.000
_cell.length_b   1.000
_cell.length_c   1.000
_cell.angle_alpha   90.00
_cell.angle_beta   90.00
_cell.angle_gamma   90.00
#
_symmetry.space_group_name_H-M   'P 1'
#
loop_
_entity.id
_entity.type
_entity.pdbx_description
1 polymer ?
#
loop_
_entity_poly.entity_id
_entity_poly.type
_entity_poly.pdbx_seq_one_letter_code
_entity_poly.pdbx_strand_id
1 'polypeptide(L)'
;MAVYAEFFKHANFSGYSESFTLGNGSRYWWIKFGSKLRNEITSMRANAYSGFDGNVYGFTGNDFLGDYASLNMSEGWTCWWSNVGSKLNDDIESALLINRNKSEFAVELKDQIAGVFKSKLDEKLAGTQAHRRGEPRVFSLFWPSFDPTKKLVRIEQDLRVELDWWPDYDATIRYDIYLYLSSDGKVKGYVKWAHTWVEGGIFSGDILDELHPKVVAGAADLNSELQNKLSLFSSFTFRSLYLLPGPQPPMPPPSSDFGRIGNAKDNSTLVLVF
;
A
#
# COMPACT_ATOMS: atom_id res chain seq x y z
N MET A 1 -17.54 -18.34 -5.55
CA MET A 1 -16.25 -18.20 -4.86
C MET A 1 -15.30 -17.65 -5.88
N ALA A 2 -14.56 -16.59 -5.55
CA ALA A 2 -13.66 -15.95 -6.49
C ALA A 2 -12.20 -16.25 -6.12
N VAL A 3 -11.83 -16.16 -4.84
CA VAL A 3 -10.50 -16.53 -4.36
C VAL A 3 -10.63 -17.44 -3.14
N TYR A 4 -9.86 -18.53 -3.14
CA TYR A 4 -9.65 -19.42 -1.99
C TYR A 4 -8.19 -19.37 -1.59
N ALA A 5 -7.90 -19.33 -0.30
CA ALA A 5 -6.54 -19.34 0.22
C ALA A 5 -6.43 -20.25 1.44
N GLU A 6 -5.29 -20.91 1.58
CA GLU A 6 -4.93 -21.69 2.76
C GLU A 6 -3.53 -21.30 3.24
N PHE A 7 -3.40 -21.16 4.55
CA PHE A 7 -2.16 -20.84 5.24
C PHE A 7 -1.81 -21.98 6.21
N PHE A 8 -0.55 -22.40 6.20
CA PHE A 8 -0.09 -23.60 6.91
C PHE A 8 1.07 -23.27 7.83
N LYS A 9 1.03 -23.91 9.01
CA LYS A 9 2.06 -23.76 10.03
C LYS A 9 3.44 -24.29 9.60
N HIS A 10 3.48 -25.29 8.73
CA HIS A 10 4.75 -25.90 8.30
C HIS A 10 4.92 -25.84 6.79
N ALA A 11 6.15 -26.08 6.34
CA ALA A 11 6.48 -26.16 4.93
C ALA A 11 5.71 -27.28 4.23
N ASN A 12 5.61 -27.17 2.90
CA ASN A 12 4.97 -28.13 2.01
C ASN A 12 3.52 -28.44 2.39
N PHE A 13 2.77 -27.43 2.84
CA PHE A 13 1.34 -27.52 3.14
C PHE A 13 1.01 -28.52 4.25
N SER A 14 1.86 -28.58 5.28
CA SER A 14 1.71 -29.50 6.40
C SER A 14 1.45 -28.77 7.72
N GLY A 15 1.07 -29.53 8.75
CA GLY A 15 0.73 -29.00 10.07
C GLY A 15 -0.68 -28.40 10.13
N TYR A 16 -0.91 -27.59 11.17
CA TYR A 16 -2.17 -26.86 11.33
C TYR A 16 -2.37 -25.87 10.19
N SER A 17 -3.61 -25.72 9.73
CA SER A 17 -3.97 -24.76 8.68
C SER A 17 -5.28 -24.06 8.95
N GLU A 18 -5.43 -22.88 8.35
CA GLU A 18 -6.69 -22.16 8.25
C GLU A 18 -6.96 -21.81 6.78
N SER A 19 -8.22 -21.92 6.38
CA SER A 19 -8.69 -21.69 5.01
C SER A 19 -9.66 -20.52 4.94
N PHE A 20 -9.56 -19.71 3.90
CA PHE A 20 -10.35 -18.50 3.72
C PHE A 20 -10.90 -18.41 2.30
N THR A 21 -12.13 -17.92 2.20
CA THR A 21 -12.86 -17.81 0.94
C THR A 21 -13.38 -16.40 0.75
N LEU A 22 -12.96 -15.76 -0.34
CA LEU A 22 -13.50 -14.49 -0.81
C LEU A 22 -14.57 -14.74 -1.88
N GLY A 23 -15.80 -14.32 -1.58
CA GLY A 23 -16.93 -14.39 -2.50
C GLY A 23 -16.87 -13.37 -3.63
N ASN A 24 -17.63 -13.59 -4.70
CA ASN A 24 -17.61 -12.76 -5.91
C ASN A 24 -18.16 -11.34 -5.68
N GLY A 25 -18.94 -11.11 -4.61
CA GLY A 25 -19.56 -9.82 -4.30
C GLY A 25 -18.66 -8.84 -3.54
N SER A 26 -17.47 -9.26 -3.11
CA SER A 26 -16.56 -8.46 -2.30
C SER A 26 -15.23 -8.26 -3.02
N ARG A 27 -14.61 -7.08 -2.90
CA ARG A 27 -13.28 -6.82 -3.48
C ARG A 27 -12.16 -7.38 -2.61
N TYR A 28 -12.28 -7.16 -1.30
CA TYR A 28 -11.25 -7.48 -0.32
C TYR A 28 -11.82 -8.44 0.73
N TRP A 29 -10.95 -9.29 1.25
CA TRP A 29 -11.16 -9.99 2.50
C TRP A 29 -9.92 -9.84 3.37
N TRP A 30 -10.11 -9.27 4.56
CA TRP A 30 -9.07 -8.97 5.53
C TRP A 30 -9.02 -10.07 6.59
N ILE A 31 -7.82 -10.57 6.88
CA ILE A 31 -7.61 -11.65 7.83
C ILE A 31 -6.59 -11.18 8.86
N LYS A 32 -6.96 -11.29 10.15
CA LYS A 32 -6.02 -11.25 11.26
C LYS A 32 -5.95 -12.66 11.82
N PHE A 33 -4.77 -13.27 11.82
CA PHE A 33 -4.63 -14.66 12.27
C PHE A 33 -4.78 -14.75 13.78
N GLY A 34 -5.43 -15.83 14.24
CA GLY A 34 -5.53 -16.14 15.65
C GLY A 34 -4.21 -16.67 16.23
N SER A 35 -4.18 -16.88 17.54
CA SER A 35 -2.99 -17.34 18.28
C SER A 35 -2.41 -18.69 17.84
N LYS A 36 -3.15 -19.48 17.05
CA LYS A 36 -2.69 -20.78 16.55
C LYS A 36 -1.84 -20.69 15.29
N LEU A 37 -1.97 -19.61 14.53
CA LEU A 37 -1.36 -19.46 13.20
C LEU A 37 -0.59 -18.14 13.02
N ARG A 38 -0.93 -17.10 13.78
CA ARG A 38 -0.17 -15.84 13.79
C ARG A 38 1.30 -16.12 14.15
N ASN A 39 2.23 -15.61 13.33
CA ASN A 39 3.68 -15.77 13.52
C ASN A 39 4.13 -17.24 13.54
N GLU A 40 3.42 -18.09 12.81
CA GLU A 40 3.72 -19.52 12.71
C GLU A 40 3.58 -20.02 11.26
N ILE A 41 3.27 -19.13 10.29
CA ILE A 41 3.03 -19.53 8.90
C ILE A 41 4.36 -19.72 8.18
N THR A 42 4.50 -20.89 7.57
CA THR A 42 5.67 -21.24 6.75
C THR A 42 5.29 -21.47 5.28
N SER A 43 4.05 -21.86 4.98
CA SER A 43 3.62 -22.08 3.59
C SER A 43 2.18 -21.64 3.32
N MET A 44 1.88 -21.31 2.08
CA MET A 44 0.54 -20.85 1.66
C MET A 44 0.25 -21.25 0.23
N ARG A 45 -1.02 -21.51 -0.08
CA ARG A 45 -1.50 -21.73 -1.45
C ARG A 45 -2.83 -21.04 -1.67
N ALA A 46 -3.11 -20.71 -2.91
CA ALA A 46 -4.35 -20.07 -3.27
C ALA A 46 -4.80 -20.45 -4.68
N ASN A 47 -6.09 -20.30 -4.90
CA ASN A 47 -6.77 -20.59 -6.15
C ASN A 47 -7.71 -19.42 -6.53
N ALA A 48 -7.74 -19.07 -7.80
CA ALA A 48 -8.73 -18.13 -8.35
C ALA A 48 -9.79 -18.88 -9.18
N TYR A 49 -11.04 -18.45 -9.08
CA TYR A 49 -12.22 -19.11 -9.65
C TYR A 49 -13.21 -18.10 -10.26
N SER A 50 -14.11 -18.62 -11.11
CA SER A 50 -15.40 -17.99 -11.45
C SER A 50 -15.31 -16.56 -12.00
N GLY A 51 -14.60 -16.36 -13.10
CA GLY A 51 -14.54 -15.11 -13.86
C GLY A 51 -13.59 -14.04 -13.30
N PHE A 52 -12.86 -14.35 -12.22
CA PHE A 52 -11.93 -13.42 -11.58
C PHE A 52 -10.51 -14.00 -11.56
N ASP A 53 -9.56 -13.10 -11.76
CA ASP A 53 -8.19 -13.31 -11.31
C ASP A 53 -8.12 -13.02 -9.80
N GLY A 54 -7.00 -13.29 -9.15
CA GLY A 54 -6.89 -13.16 -7.70
C GLY A 54 -5.50 -12.78 -7.22
N ASN A 55 -5.48 -12.07 -6.10
CA ASN A 55 -4.28 -11.89 -5.30
C ASN A 55 -4.50 -12.35 -3.86
N VAL A 56 -3.47 -12.95 -3.30
CA VAL A 56 -3.39 -13.26 -1.86
C VAL A 56 -2.07 -12.75 -1.34
N TYR A 57 -2.11 -12.08 -0.19
CA TYR A 57 -0.94 -11.57 0.50
C TYR A 57 -0.93 -12.12 1.92
N GLY A 58 0.25 -12.51 2.42
CA GLY A 58 0.54 -12.65 3.84
C GLY A 58 1.54 -11.58 4.26
N PHE A 59 1.23 -10.81 5.31
CA PHE A 59 2.03 -9.68 5.80
C PHE A 59 2.61 -9.94 7.17
N THR A 60 3.78 -9.37 7.45
CA THR A 60 4.40 -9.43 8.78
C THR A 60 3.79 -8.48 9.80
N GLY A 61 3.13 -7.42 9.34
CA GLY A 61 2.38 -6.52 10.20
C GLY A 61 0.89 -6.83 10.24
N ASN A 62 0.28 -6.52 11.38
CA ASN A 62 -1.14 -6.21 11.40
C ASN A 62 -1.46 -4.99 10.51
N ASP A 63 -2.72 -4.90 10.08
CA ASP A 63 -3.24 -3.83 9.21
C ASP A 63 -2.59 -3.77 7.81
N PHE A 64 -2.07 -4.91 7.34
CA PHE A 64 -1.59 -5.12 5.97
C PHE A 64 -0.37 -4.24 5.62
N LEU A 65 0.50 -4.03 6.61
CA LEU A 65 1.76 -3.31 6.50
C LEU A 65 2.95 -4.25 6.71
N GLY A 66 4.16 -3.76 6.44
CA GLY A 66 5.39 -4.52 6.63
C GLY A 66 5.79 -5.30 5.38
N ASP A 67 6.63 -6.30 5.57
CA ASP A 67 7.01 -7.21 4.50
C ASP A 67 5.85 -8.15 4.15
N TYR A 68 5.78 -8.62 2.91
CA TYR A 68 4.75 -9.53 2.46
C TYR A 68 5.28 -10.61 1.53
N ALA A 69 4.58 -11.76 1.51
CA ALA A 69 4.59 -12.72 0.41
C ALA A 69 3.26 -12.63 -0.34
N SER A 70 3.31 -12.55 -1.67
CA SER A 70 2.12 -12.51 -2.52
C SER A 70 2.00 -13.75 -3.40
N LEU A 71 0.77 -14.09 -3.74
CA LEU A 71 0.38 -15.01 -4.80
C LEU A 71 -0.52 -14.24 -5.77
N ASN A 72 -0.21 -14.30 -7.05
CA ASN A 72 -0.92 -13.70 -8.16
C ASN A 72 -1.45 -14.85 -9.00
N MET A 73 -2.74 -14.86 -9.26
CA MET A 73 -3.40 -16.01 -9.87
C MET A 73 -4.32 -15.54 -10.99
N SER A 74 -4.19 -16.18 -12.14
CA SER A 74 -5.25 -16.14 -13.13
C SER A 74 -6.38 -17.08 -12.76
N GLU A 75 -7.58 -16.79 -13.23
CA GLU A 75 -8.72 -17.71 -13.08
C GLU A 75 -8.36 -19.14 -13.49
N GLY A 76 -8.74 -20.11 -12.64
CA GLY A 76 -8.47 -21.53 -12.85
C GLY A 76 -7.06 -21.96 -12.43
N TRP A 77 -6.19 -21.04 -12.02
CA TRP A 77 -4.83 -21.35 -11.60
C TRP A 77 -4.76 -21.57 -10.09
N THR A 78 -3.79 -22.40 -9.70
CA THR A 78 -3.34 -22.56 -8.32
C THR A 78 -1.91 -22.04 -8.24
N CYS A 79 -1.63 -21.20 -7.26
CA CYS A 79 -0.29 -20.67 -6.99
C CYS A 79 0.06 -20.93 -5.52
N TRP A 80 1.34 -21.10 -5.21
CA TRP A 80 1.74 -21.50 -3.87
C TRP A 80 3.18 -21.13 -3.50
N TRP A 81 3.38 -20.81 -2.23
CA TRP A 81 4.67 -20.86 -1.57
C TRP A 81 4.73 -22.13 -0.75
N SER A 82 5.47 -23.14 -1.19
CA SER A 82 5.70 -24.35 -0.37
C SER A 82 6.59 -24.05 0.83
N ASN A 83 7.36 -22.97 0.77
CA ASN A 83 8.05 -22.33 1.87
C ASN A 83 8.17 -20.83 1.53
N VAL A 84 7.75 -19.94 2.42
CA VAL A 84 7.83 -18.47 2.23
C VAL A 84 9.24 -17.90 2.39
N GLY A 85 10.20 -18.75 2.75
CA GLY A 85 11.61 -18.41 2.91
C GLY A 85 11.94 -17.83 4.28
N SER A 86 13.22 -17.82 4.62
CA SER A 86 13.72 -17.44 5.94
C SER A 86 13.35 -16.02 6.37
N LYS A 87 13.09 -15.11 5.42
CA LYS A 87 12.74 -13.71 5.73
C LYS A 87 11.34 -13.56 6.35
N LEU A 88 10.39 -14.42 5.97
CA LEU A 88 8.98 -14.33 6.35
C LEU A 88 8.49 -15.51 7.18
N ASN A 89 9.33 -16.53 7.34
CA ASN A 89 9.00 -17.74 8.08
C ASN A 89 8.64 -17.39 9.52
N ASP A 90 7.47 -17.82 9.97
CA ASP A 90 6.98 -17.59 11.34
C ASP A 90 6.84 -16.09 11.70
N ASP A 91 6.65 -15.23 10.70
CA ASP A 91 6.50 -13.78 10.91
C ASP A 91 5.20 -13.23 10.31
N ILE A 92 4.38 -14.06 9.63
CA ILE A 92 3.13 -13.59 9.01
C ILE A 92 2.03 -13.44 10.08
N GLU A 93 1.50 -12.23 10.20
CA GLU A 93 0.46 -11.84 11.16
C GLU A 93 -0.92 -11.62 10.57
N SER A 94 -0.98 -11.18 9.31
CA SER A 94 -2.24 -10.85 8.65
C SER A 94 -2.22 -11.25 7.18
N ALA A 95 -3.40 -11.33 6.57
CA ALA A 95 -3.52 -11.62 5.15
C ALA A 95 -4.61 -10.80 4.46
N LEU A 96 -4.43 -10.58 3.16
CA LEU A 96 -5.37 -9.88 2.30
C LEU A 96 -5.66 -10.72 1.05
N LEU A 97 -6.92 -11.09 0.86
CA LEU A 97 -7.39 -11.69 -0.40
C LEU A 97 -8.05 -10.58 -1.22
N ILE A 98 -7.77 -10.56 -2.52
CA ILE A 98 -8.27 -9.54 -3.45
C ILE A 98 -8.79 -10.24 -4.70
N ASN A 99 -10.06 -9.99 -5.03
CA ASN A 99 -10.60 -10.37 -6.33
C ASN A 99 -10.06 -9.40 -7.37
N ARG A 100 -9.64 -9.88 -8.54
CA ARG A 100 -9.19 -9.05 -9.66
C ARG A 100 -10.06 -9.30 -10.89
N ASN A 101 -10.46 -8.21 -11.54
CA ASN A 101 -11.16 -8.25 -12.81
C ASN A 101 -10.19 -8.63 -13.94
N LYS A 102 -10.75 -9.21 -15.00
CA LYS A 102 -9.99 -9.57 -16.22
C LYS A 102 -9.56 -8.39 -17.06
N SER A 103 -10.30 -7.28 -16.98
CA SER A 103 -10.05 -6.06 -17.76
C SER A 103 -9.72 -4.92 -16.79
N GLU A 104 -8.43 -4.70 -16.62
CA GLU A 104 -7.88 -3.77 -15.65
C GLU A 104 -6.72 -2.98 -16.25
N PHE A 105 -6.57 -1.76 -15.76
CA PHE A 105 -5.41 -0.92 -15.99
C PHE A 105 -4.76 -0.64 -14.63
N ALA A 106 -3.49 -1.01 -14.48
CA ALA A 106 -2.75 -0.88 -13.23
C ALA A 106 -1.65 0.19 -13.37
N VAL A 107 -1.52 1.05 -12.35
CA VAL A 107 -0.53 2.12 -12.30
C VAL A 107 0.17 2.11 -10.96
N GLU A 108 1.49 2.09 -10.99
CA GLU A 108 2.31 2.27 -9.80
C GLU A 108 2.30 3.75 -9.37
N LEU A 109 1.68 4.05 -8.23
CA LEU A 109 1.46 5.43 -7.80
C LEU A 109 2.76 6.15 -7.45
N LYS A 110 3.74 5.45 -6.85
CA LYS A 110 5.03 6.04 -6.49
C LYS A 110 5.70 6.68 -7.69
N ASP A 111 5.72 5.99 -8.84
CA ASP A 111 6.33 6.50 -10.07
C ASP A 111 5.65 7.75 -10.61
N GLN A 112 4.35 7.91 -10.30
CA GLN A 112 3.58 9.06 -10.76
C GLN A 112 3.76 10.30 -9.87
N ILE A 113 3.91 10.12 -8.55
CA ILE A 113 3.83 11.22 -7.58
C ILE A 113 5.12 11.49 -6.79
N ALA A 114 5.97 10.48 -6.57
CA ALA A 114 7.10 10.62 -5.65
C ALA A 114 8.15 11.62 -6.14
N GLY A 115 8.45 11.64 -7.44
CA GLY A 115 9.41 12.60 -8.01
C GLY A 115 8.97 14.06 -7.88
N VAL A 116 7.69 14.34 -8.16
CA VAL A 116 7.12 15.68 -8.03
C VAL A 116 7.07 16.10 -6.56
N PHE A 117 6.60 15.20 -5.69
CA PHE A 117 6.58 15.43 -4.25
C PHE A 117 7.97 15.75 -3.70
N LYS A 118 8.98 14.97 -4.09
CA LYS A 118 10.38 15.16 -3.70
C LYS A 118 10.88 16.55 -4.08
N SER A 119 10.74 16.93 -5.35
CA SER A 119 11.19 18.24 -5.85
C SER A 119 10.52 19.39 -5.11
N LYS A 120 9.18 19.32 -4.93
CA LYS A 120 8.42 20.37 -4.24
C LYS A 120 8.77 20.46 -2.77
N LEU A 121 9.00 19.33 -2.12
CA LEU A 121 9.42 19.31 -0.73
C LEU A 121 10.81 19.93 -0.57
N ASP A 122 11.77 19.58 -1.44
CA ASP A 122 13.11 20.18 -1.42
C ASP A 122 13.05 21.71 -1.64
N GLU A 123 12.20 22.19 -2.56
CA GLU A 123 11.94 23.62 -2.75
C GLU A 123 11.43 24.31 -1.47
N LYS A 124 10.53 23.66 -0.71
CA LYS A 124 9.95 24.21 0.52
C LYS A 124 10.88 24.13 1.73
N LEU A 125 11.81 23.18 1.72
CA LEU A 125 12.83 22.99 2.76
C LEU A 125 14.10 23.80 2.51
N ALA A 126 14.28 24.35 1.31
CA ALA A 126 15.43 25.18 0.97
C ALA A 126 15.58 26.36 1.95
N GLY A 127 16.78 26.49 2.55
CA GLY A 127 17.07 27.53 3.53
C GLY A 127 16.51 27.27 4.94
N THR A 128 15.94 26.09 5.19
CA THR A 128 15.54 25.64 6.53
C THR A 128 16.55 24.65 7.10
N GLN A 129 16.43 24.34 8.39
CA GLN A 129 17.22 23.32 9.09
C GLN A 129 16.77 21.88 8.78
N ALA A 130 15.64 21.71 8.09
CA ALA A 130 15.07 20.39 7.82
C ALA A 130 15.47 19.88 6.44
N HIS A 131 15.93 18.63 6.38
CA HIS A 131 16.38 17.96 5.16
C HIS A 131 15.71 16.61 5.02
N ARG A 132 15.41 16.19 3.79
CA ARG A 132 14.86 14.85 3.55
C ARG A 132 15.89 13.77 3.84
N ARG A 133 15.43 12.70 4.50
CA ARG A 133 16.19 11.47 4.72
C ARG A 133 15.60 10.34 3.87
N GLY A 134 16.35 9.92 2.85
CA GLY A 134 15.92 8.88 1.91
C GLY A 134 14.84 9.32 0.92
N GLU A 135 14.24 8.35 0.23
CA GLU A 135 13.19 8.59 -0.77
C GLU A 135 11.78 8.57 -0.15
N PRO A 136 10.82 9.32 -0.72
CA PRO A 136 9.43 9.26 -0.29
C PRO A 136 8.86 7.84 -0.41
N ARG A 137 8.11 7.43 0.61
CA ARG A 137 7.34 6.18 0.63
C ARG A 137 5.93 6.48 0.17
N VAL A 138 5.39 5.67 -0.76
CA VAL A 138 4.01 5.79 -1.24
C VAL A 138 3.34 4.43 -1.10
N PHE A 139 2.30 4.32 -0.29
CA PHE A 139 1.70 3.02 0.02
C PHE A 139 0.21 3.09 0.32
N SER A 140 -0.48 1.98 0.08
CA SER A 140 -1.90 1.83 0.36
C SER A 140 -2.18 1.65 1.85
N LEU A 141 -3.31 2.17 2.30
CA LEU A 141 -3.87 1.87 3.62
C LEU A 141 -5.18 1.13 3.43
N PHE A 142 -5.19 -0.16 3.76
CA PHE A 142 -6.34 -1.04 3.58
C PHE A 142 -7.34 -0.98 4.73
N TRP A 143 -7.17 -0.04 5.66
CA TRP A 143 -8.03 0.10 6.82
C TRP A 143 -8.14 1.53 7.36
N PRO A 144 -8.83 2.44 6.66
CA PRO A 144 -9.45 3.57 7.33
C PRO A 144 -10.87 3.16 7.72
N SER A 145 -11.27 3.42 8.95
CA SER A 145 -12.64 3.33 9.48
C SER A 145 -13.64 4.27 8.77
N PHE A 146 -13.50 4.46 7.46
CA PHE A 146 -14.08 5.52 6.67
C PHE A 146 -14.49 5.06 5.27
N ASP A 147 -15.41 5.86 4.71
CA ASP A 147 -16.04 5.80 3.39
C ASP A 147 -15.56 4.66 2.45
N PRO A 148 -16.35 3.58 2.28
CA PRO A 148 -15.98 2.44 1.43
C PRO A 148 -15.87 2.81 -0.07
N THR A 149 -16.38 3.97 -0.48
CA THR A 149 -16.28 4.45 -1.86
C THR A 149 -14.90 5.04 -2.17
N LYS A 150 -14.14 5.47 -1.15
CA LYS A 150 -12.81 6.05 -1.30
C LYS A 150 -11.73 5.03 -0.96
N LYS A 151 -10.55 5.21 -1.54
CA LYS A 151 -9.35 4.41 -1.31
C LYS A 151 -8.26 5.32 -0.79
N LEU A 152 -7.51 4.88 0.20
CA LEU A 152 -6.57 5.72 0.92
C LEU A 152 -5.14 5.31 0.57
N VAL A 153 -4.36 6.30 0.13
CA VAL A 153 -2.93 6.17 -0.18
C VAL A 153 -2.19 7.15 0.69
N ARG A 154 -1.08 6.73 1.28
CA ARG A 154 -0.18 7.60 2.02
C ARG A 154 1.05 7.91 1.19
N ILE A 155 1.47 9.17 1.21
CA ILE A 155 2.84 9.57 0.89
C ILE A 155 3.51 10.08 2.17
N GLU A 156 4.71 9.59 2.46
CA GLU A 156 5.44 9.85 3.70
C GLU A 156 6.92 10.08 3.42
N GLN A 157 7.52 11.02 4.15
CA GLN A 157 8.94 11.35 4.04
C GLN A 157 9.52 11.59 5.43
N ASP A 158 10.60 10.87 5.73
CA ASP A 158 11.40 11.11 6.91
C ASP A 158 12.33 12.31 6.66
N LEU A 159 12.52 13.11 7.69
CA LEU A 159 13.34 14.32 7.71
C LEU A 159 14.37 14.23 8.83
N ARG A 160 15.50 14.92 8.65
CA ARG A 160 16.48 15.25 9.68
C ARG A 160 16.45 16.76 9.89
N VAL A 161 16.39 17.23 11.12
CA VAL A 161 16.37 18.66 11.47
C VAL A 161 17.64 19.02 12.22
N GLU A 162 18.59 19.62 11.51
CA GLU A 162 19.95 19.94 11.99
C GLU A 162 19.98 21.21 12.84
N LEU A 163 20.62 21.14 14.00
CA LEU A 163 20.75 22.27 14.93
C LEU A 163 22.23 22.53 15.22
N ASP A 164 22.67 23.79 15.08
CA ASP A 164 24.11 24.14 15.13
C ASP A 164 24.82 23.82 16.46
N TRP A 165 24.09 23.79 17.58
CA TRP A 165 24.63 23.67 18.93
C TRP A 165 23.88 22.64 19.80
N TRP A 166 23.04 21.80 19.19
CA TRP A 166 22.22 20.80 19.87
C TRP A 166 22.12 19.54 19.02
N PRO A 167 21.90 18.34 19.59
CA PRO A 167 21.64 17.14 18.79
C PRO A 167 20.47 17.34 17.82
N ASP A 168 20.64 16.90 16.57
CA ASP A 168 19.57 17.00 15.57
C ASP A 168 18.38 16.09 15.91
N TYR A 169 17.22 16.48 15.39
CA TYR A 169 15.95 15.78 15.57
C TYR A 169 15.59 14.96 14.34
N ASP A 170 14.94 13.82 14.55
CA ASP A 170 14.20 13.15 13.49
C ASP A 170 12.77 13.71 13.40
N ALA A 171 12.25 13.84 12.18
CA ALA A 171 10.88 14.25 11.93
C ALA A 171 10.29 13.45 10.76
N THR A 172 8.96 13.41 10.67
CA THR A 172 8.26 12.76 9.54
C THR A 172 7.12 13.65 9.10
N ILE A 173 6.99 13.82 7.79
CA ILE A 173 5.81 14.43 7.20
C ILE A 173 5.03 13.41 6.39
N ARG A 174 3.71 13.55 6.39
CA ARG A 174 2.79 12.59 5.77
C ARG A 174 1.59 13.32 5.17
N TYR A 175 1.17 12.84 4.02
CA TYR A 175 -0.13 13.17 3.44
C TYR A 175 -0.90 11.90 3.16
N ASP A 176 -2.16 11.88 3.59
CA ASP A 176 -3.09 10.82 3.23
C ASP A 176 -4.03 11.33 2.15
N ILE A 177 -4.06 10.61 1.04
CA ILE A 177 -4.74 10.96 -0.19
C ILE A 177 -5.91 10.02 -0.40
N TYR A 178 -7.10 10.56 -0.55
CA TYR A 178 -8.23 9.81 -1.07
C TYR A 178 -8.17 9.72 -2.59
N LEU A 179 -8.43 8.53 -3.12
CA LEU A 179 -8.68 8.24 -4.52
C LEU A 179 -10.08 7.61 -4.66
N TYR A 180 -10.84 8.04 -5.66
CA TYR A 180 -12.21 7.57 -5.89
C TYR A 180 -12.63 7.80 -7.34
N LEU A 181 -13.79 7.24 -7.71
CA LEU A 181 -14.44 7.54 -8.98
C LEU A 181 -15.56 8.56 -8.75
N SER A 182 -15.63 9.59 -9.59
CA SER A 182 -16.82 10.44 -9.67
C SER A 182 -18.00 9.68 -10.29
N SER A 183 -19.20 10.28 -10.26
CA SER A 183 -20.43 9.67 -10.77
C SER A 183 -20.39 9.34 -12.28
N ASP A 184 -19.55 10.04 -13.04
CA ASP A 184 -19.26 9.80 -14.46
C ASP A 184 -18.08 8.84 -14.70
N GLY A 185 -17.60 8.18 -13.64
CA GLY A 185 -16.54 7.17 -13.69
C GLY A 185 -15.14 7.72 -13.94
N LYS A 186 -14.89 9.01 -13.65
CA LYS A 186 -13.55 9.60 -13.75
C LYS A 186 -12.78 9.43 -12.45
N VAL A 187 -11.47 9.20 -12.55
CA VAL A 187 -10.61 9.13 -11.38
C VAL A 187 -10.43 10.52 -10.79
N LYS A 188 -10.71 10.63 -9.49
CA LYS A 188 -10.54 11.83 -8.68
C LYS A 188 -9.73 11.49 -7.44
N GLY A 189 -9.13 12.51 -6.86
CA GLY A 189 -8.48 12.36 -5.57
C GLY A 189 -8.23 13.69 -4.90
N TYR A 190 -7.90 13.66 -3.62
CA TYR A 190 -7.45 14.82 -2.87
C TYR A 190 -6.77 14.40 -1.57
N VAL A 191 -5.85 15.23 -1.10
CA VAL A 191 -5.24 15.17 0.23
C VAL A 191 -6.32 15.39 1.27
N LYS A 192 -6.60 14.35 2.05
CA LYS A 192 -7.57 14.39 3.14
C LYS A 192 -6.93 14.87 4.45
N TRP A 193 -5.71 14.43 4.72
CA TRP A 193 -4.99 14.76 5.94
C TRP A 193 -3.53 15.08 5.65
N ALA A 194 -2.99 16.00 6.44
CA ALA A 194 -1.60 16.39 6.48
C ALA A 194 -1.11 16.20 7.92
N HIS A 195 0.00 15.51 8.10
CA HIS A 195 0.54 15.15 9.40
C HIS A 195 2.02 15.48 9.46
N THR A 196 2.44 15.98 10.62
CA THR A 196 3.83 16.23 10.96
C THR A 196 4.09 15.58 12.32
N TRP A 197 5.18 14.86 12.42
CA TRP A 197 5.69 14.33 13.67
C TRP A 197 7.14 14.77 13.83
N VAL A 198 7.52 15.09 15.06
CA VAL A 198 8.89 15.46 15.45
C VAL A 198 9.24 14.62 16.66
N GLU A 199 10.46 14.10 16.69
CA GLU A 199 11.03 13.43 17.84
C GLU A 199 10.90 14.28 19.12
N GLY A 200 10.67 13.65 20.27
CA GLY A 200 10.48 14.33 21.54
C GLY A 200 11.77 14.89 22.13
N GLY A 201 11.73 16.12 22.65
CA GLY A 201 12.85 16.82 23.23
C GLY A 201 12.55 18.31 23.47
N ILE A 202 13.58 19.07 23.85
CA ILE A 202 13.44 20.47 24.29
C ILE A 202 12.92 21.40 23.16
N PHE A 203 13.36 21.20 21.92
CA PHE A 203 12.99 22.04 20.77
C PHE A 203 11.88 21.45 19.88
N SER A 204 11.28 20.32 20.27
CA SER A 204 10.29 19.64 19.41
C SER A 204 9.07 20.50 19.10
N GLY A 205 8.65 21.34 20.05
CA GLY A 205 7.53 22.27 19.85
C GLY A 205 7.84 23.30 18.77
N ASP A 206 8.98 23.99 18.88
CA ASP A 206 9.41 25.01 17.92
C ASP A 206 9.59 24.43 16.52
N ILE A 207 10.22 23.24 16.42
CA ILE A 207 10.40 22.53 15.14
C ILE A 207 9.04 22.16 14.55
N LEU A 208 8.10 21.67 15.37
CA LEU A 208 6.76 21.31 14.92
C LEU A 208 5.98 22.55 14.45
N ASP A 209 6.05 23.64 15.20
CA ASP A 209 5.37 24.91 14.89
C ASP A 209 5.92 25.55 13.61
N GLU A 210 7.20 25.33 13.28
CA GLU A 210 7.76 25.76 12.00
C GLU A 210 7.36 24.84 10.84
N LEU A 211 7.47 23.51 11.02
CA LEU A 211 7.26 22.54 9.95
C LEU A 211 5.78 22.32 9.63
N HIS A 212 4.91 22.21 10.64
CA HIS A 212 3.52 21.82 10.46
C HIS A 212 2.72 22.76 9.54
N PRO A 213 2.81 24.11 9.68
CA PRO A 213 2.11 25.02 8.77
C PRO A 213 2.55 24.86 7.30
N LYS A 214 3.85 24.62 7.06
CA LYS A 214 4.40 24.38 5.72
C LYS A 214 3.84 23.09 5.11
N VAL A 215 3.70 22.04 5.92
CA VAL A 215 3.09 20.76 5.51
C VAL A 215 1.60 20.95 5.22
N VAL A 216 0.85 21.66 6.06
CA VAL A 216 -0.57 21.95 5.79
C VAL A 216 -0.74 22.75 4.48
N ALA A 217 0.10 23.77 4.25
CA ALA A 217 0.09 24.54 3.00
C ALA A 217 0.44 23.67 1.78
N GLY A 218 1.41 22.76 1.92
CA GLY A 218 1.84 21.84 0.87
C GLY A 218 0.74 20.88 0.38
N ALA A 219 -0.32 20.66 1.17
CA ALA A 219 -1.48 19.86 0.75
C ALA A 219 -2.18 20.44 -0.49
N ALA A 220 -2.24 21.77 -0.63
CA ALA A 220 -2.84 22.42 -1.79
C ALA A 220 -2.00 22.24 -3.07
N ASP A 221 -0.68 22.35 -2.94
CA ASP A 221 0.28 22.11 -4.02
C ASP A 221 0.17 20.65 -4.49
N LEU A 222 0.18 19.70 -3.56
CA LEU A 222 0.04 18.27 -3.85
C LEU A 222 -1.32 17.92 -4.48
N ASN A 223 -2.40 18.57 -4.04
CA ASN A 223 -3.71 18.42 -4.66
C ASN A 223 -3.72 18.81 -6.13
N SER A 224 -3.05 19.92 -6.46
CA SER A 224 -2.97 20.44 -7.83
C SER A 224 -2.19 19.48 -8.72
N GLU A 225 -1.04 19.00 -8.25
CA GLU A 225 -0.23 18.00 -8.96
C GLU A 225 -0.97 16.67 -9.13
N LEU A 226 -1.69 16.23 -8.10
CA LEU A 226 -2.53 15.04 -8.16
C LEU A 226 -3.62 15.20 -9.23
N GLN A 227 -4.31 16.35 -9.30
CA GLN A 227 -5.31 16.57 -10.35
C GLN A 227 -4.68 16.53 -11.75
N ASN A 228 -3.51 17.16 -11.91
CA ASN A 228 -2.79 17.15 -13.19
C ASN A 228 -2.46 15.73 -13.63
N LYS A 229 -1.94 14.88 -12.73
CA LYS A 229 -1.64 13.48 -13.04
C LYS A 229 -2.90 12.66 -13.32
N LEU A 230 -3.96 12.83 -12.53
CA LEU A 230 -5.22 12.09 -12.72
C LEU A 230 -5.96 12.53 -14.00
N SER A 231 -5.73 13.75 -14.48
CA SER A 231 -6.32 14.24 -15.73
C SER A 231 -5.89 13.43 -16.95
N LEU A 232 -4.76 12.71 -16.89
CA LEU A 232 -4.32 11.80 -17.94
C LEU A 232 -5.32 10.65 -18.18
N PHE A 233 -6.14 10.34 -17.17
CA PHE A 233 -7.19 9.33 -17.26
C PHE A 233 -8.56 9.91 -17.67
N SER A 234 -8.65 11.22 -17.92
CA SER A 234 -9.92 11.92 -18.18
C SER A 234 -10.63 11.43 -19.44
N SER A 235 -9.91 10.94 -20.44
CA SER A 235 -10.48 10.37 -21.67
C SER A 235 -11.15 9.02 -21.47
N PHE A 236 -10.90 8.34 -20.35
CA PHE A 236 -11.46 7.03 -20.03
C PHE A 236 -12.56 7.13 -18.99
N THR A 237 -13.44 6.15 -18.98
CA THR A 237 -14.47 5.98 -17.94
C THR A 237 -14.28 4.61 -17.32
N PHE A 238 -14.26 4.57 -15.99
CA PHE A 238 -14.04 3.37 -15.22
C PHE A 238 -15.26 3.07 -14.36
N ARG A 239 -15.54 1.78 -14.16
CA ARG A 239 -16.63 1.31 -13.30
C ARG A 239 -16.18 1.00 -11.87
N SER A 240 -14.87 0.81 -11.66
CA SER A 240 -14.33 0.49 -10.34
C SER A 240 -12.88 0.95 -10.20
N LEU A 241 -12.51 1.23 -8.95
CA LEU A 241 -11.17 1.62 -8.54
C LEU A 241 -10.83 0.91 -7.24
N TYR A 242 -9.67 0.28 -7.20
CA TYR A 242 -9.16 -0.36 -6.00
C TYR A 242 -7.63 -0.30 -5.96
N LEU A 243 -7.03 -0.76 -4.88
CA LEU A 243 -5.60 -0.67 -4.62
C LEU A 243 -5.00 -2.07 -4.41
N LEU A 244 -3.73 -2.21 -4.78
CA LEU A 244 -2.91 -3.37 -4.48
C LEU A 244 -1.66 -2.92 -3.70
N PRO A 245 -1.21 -3.70 -2.70
CA PRO A 245 -0.03 -3.38 -1.90
C PRO A 245 1.25 -3.68 -2.69
N GLY A 246 2.17 -2.72 -2.69
CA GLY A 246 3.47 -2.86 -3.34
C GLY A 246 3.39 -3.02 -4.86
N PRO A 247 4.57 -3.13 -5.52
CA PRO A 247 4.66 -3.39 -6.95
C PRO A 247 4.04 -4.75 -7.31
N GLN A 248 3.39 -4.81 -8.46
CA GLN A 248 2.69 -6.00 -8.93
C GLN A 248 3.48 -6.68 -10.06
N PRO A 249 3.63 -8.02 -10.05
CA PRO A 249 4.08 -8.71 -11.25
C PRO A 249 3.04 -8.55 -12.37
N PRO A 250 3.43 -8.73 -13.64
CA PRO A 250 2.50 -8.68 -14.76
C PRO A 250 1.40 -9.74 -14.60
N MET A 251 0.21 -9.44 -15.11
CA MET A 251 -0.92 -10.38 -15.16
C MET A 251 -1.24 -10.72 -16.63
N PRO A 252 -1.48 -12.00 -16.98
CA PRO A 252 -1.30 -13.19 -16.13
C PRO A 252 0.18 -13.37 -15.73
N PRO A 253 0.46 -13.84 -14.52
CA PRO A 253 1.84 -14.04 -14.09
C PRO A 253 2.45 -15.19 -14.88
N PRO A 254 3.73 -15.11 -15.28
CA PRO A 254 4.39 -16.26 -15.88
C PRO A 254 4.51 -17.38 -14.83
N SER A 255 4.61 -18.63 -15.27
CA SER A 255 4.72 -19.79 -14.37
C SER A 255 5.95 -19.72 -13.45
N SER A 256 6.97 -18.94 -13.81
CA SER A 256 8.18 -18.69 -13.04
C SER A 256 8.06 -17.54 -12.03
N ASP A 257 6.97 -16.76 -12.05
CA ASP A 257 6.80 -15.55 -11.22
C ASP A 257 5.33 -15.35 -10.82
N PHE A 258 4.75 -16.39 -10.20
CA PHE A 258 3.38 -16.36 -9.69
C PHE A 258 3.25 -15.63 -8.36
N GLY A 259 4.34 -15.19 -7.74
CA GLY A 259 4.35 -14.62 -6.40
C GLY A 259 5.61 -13.85 -6.11
N ARG A 260 5.53 -12.86 -5.21
CA ARG A 260 6.66 -11.99 -4.87
C ARG A 260 6.78 -11.77 -3.37
N ILE A 261 8.00 -11.69 -2.88
CA ILE A 261 8.31 -11.12 -1.56
C ILE A 261 8.62 -9.63 -1.74
N GLY A 262 7.99 -8.76 -0.96
CA GLY A 262 8.16 -7.31 -1.03
C GLY A 262 7.83 -6.62 0.28
N ASN A 263 7.79 -5.28 0.27
CA ASN A 263 7.31 -4.48 1.40
C ASN A 263 6.11 -3.63 0.98
N ALA A 264 5.06 -3.62 1.79
CA ALA A 264 3.83 -2.88 1.51
C ALA A 264 4.08 -1.36 1.41
N LYS A 265 5.16 -0.86 2.03
CA LYS A 265 5.56 0.56 1.96
C LYS A 265 6.39 0.92 0.73
N ASP A 266 6.79 -0.06 -0.08
CA ASP A 266 7.64 0.21 -1.25
C ASP A 266 6.89 0.95 -2.35
N ASN A 267 5.61 0.60 -2.56
CA ASN A 267 4.72 1.22 -3.53
C ASN A 267 3.23 0.99 -3.20
N SER A 268 2.36 1.67 -3.93
CA SER A 268 0.93 1.43 -4.00
C SER A 268 0.53 1.31 -5.46
N THR A 269 -0.10 0.21 -5.86
CA THR A 269 -0.62 0.07 -7.22
C THR A 269 -2.10 0.44 -7.25
N LEU A 270 -2.44 1.46 -8.05
CA LEU A 270 -3.80 1.83 -8.38
C LEU A 270 -4.32 0.94 -9.50
N VAL A 271 -5.47 0.31 -9.29
CA VAL A 271 -6.13 -0.49 -10.31
C VAL A 271 -7.45 0.15 -10.70
N LEU A 272 -7.60 0.37 -12.01
CA LEU A 272 -8.77 0.95 -12.66
C LEU A 272 -9.44 -0.11 -13.53
N VAL A 273 -10.75 -0.24 -13.42
CA VAL A 273 -11.53 -1.26 -14.14
C VAL A 273 -12.42 -0.57 -15.16
N PHE A 274 -12.31 -0.96 -16.43
CA PHE A 274 -13.22 -0.57 -17.50
C PHE A 274 -14.59 -1.25 -17.33
#